data_AF-A0A1F9CN61-F1
#
_entry.id   AF-A0A1F9CN61-F1
#
_cell.length_a   1.000
_cell.length_b   1.000
_cell.length_c   1.000
_cell.angle_alpha   90.00
_cell.angle_beta   90.00
_cell.angle_gamma   90.00
#
_symmetry.space_group_name_H-M   'P 1'
#
loop_
_entity.id
_entity.type
_entity.pdbx_description
1 polymer ?
#
loop_
_entity_poly.entity_id
_entity_poly.type
_entity_poly.pdbx_seq_one_letter_code
_entity_poly.pdbx_strand_id
1 'polypeptide(L)'
;MGTKIELEGLTRRDLLKLSLAAGTLGTAGALLPGCSPPLRKFTYGYPLDSLTDLDYSVLMKAAEIVLPSGDTGLPDWRGLPVLKNVDRAFSMATLQAHKGMSSALALFEYGAFFIGWHLRPFTRLSPEKARAYLASWRTGKTIQKSVYAALTKLLLASYWQEEPTWKPVGYEGPVYRRFVIPSLGNATLPQD
;
A
#
# COMPACT_ATOMS: atom_id res chain seq x y z
N MET A 1 -24.22 -17.68 -20.91
CA MET A 1 -23.42 -18.42 -19.89
C MET A 1 -22.39 -17.46 -19.34
N GLY A 2 -22.70 -16.83 -18.19
CA GLY A 2 -21.83 -15.86 -17.56
C GLY A 2 -20.76 -16.55 -16.72
N THR A 3 -19.50 -16.34 -17.05
CA THR A 3 -18.34 -16.76 -16.27
C THR A 3 -18.29 -15.96 -14.98
N LYS A 4 -18.63 -16.60 -13.87
CA LYS A 4 -18.44 -16.08 -12.52
C LYS A 4 -16.92 -15.98 -12.28
N ILE A 5 -16.38 -14.77 -12.22
CA ILE A 5 -15.01 -14.54 -11.77
C ILE A 5 -15.04 -14.69 -10.24
N GLU A 6 -14.82 -15.91 -9.77
CA GLU A 6 -14.68 -16.21 -8.36
C GLU A 6 -13.28 -15.73 -7.93
N LEU A 7 -13.25 -14.58 -7.26
CA LEU A 7 -12.05 -14.05 -6.61
C LEU A 7 -11.74 -14.96 -5.42
N GLU A 8 -11.04 -16.08 -5.64
CA GLU A 8 -10.43 -16.87 -4.56
C GLU A 8 -9.22 -16.11 -3.97
N GLY A 9 -9.54 -15.00 -3.28
CA GLY A 9 -8.63 -14.30 -2.39
C GLY A 9 -8.71 -14.93 -1.00
N LEU A 10 -7.54 -15.13 -0.39
CA LEU A 10 -7.31 -15.64 0.98
C LEU A 10 -8.50 -15.43 1.92
N THR A 11 -9.00 -16.53 2.51
CA THR A 11 -10.14 -16.45 3.42
C THR A 11 -9.75 -15.66 4.68
N ARG A 12 -10.75 -15.10 5.38
CA ARG A 12 -10.54 -14.45 6.69
C ARG A 12 -9.73 -15.34 7.63
N ARG A 13 -9.92 -16.65 7.56
CA ARG A 13 -9.19 -17.64 8.38
C ARG A 13 -7.73 -17.79 7.97
N ASP A 14 -7.39 -17.67 6.69
CA ASP A 14 -6.01 -17.71 6.23
C ASP A 14 -5.26 -16.43 6.61
N LEU A 15 -5.94 -15.27 6.59
CA LEU A 15 -5.41 -14.02 7.14
C LEU A 15 -5.18 -14.11 8.65
N LEU A 16 -6.10 -14.75 9.39
CA LEU A 16 -5.95 -15.00 10.82
C LEU A 16 -4.76 -15.92 11.12
N LYS A 17 -4.63 -17.03 10.38
CA LYS A 17 -3.49 -17.96 10.51
C LYS A 17 -2.16 -17.29 10.14
N LEU A 18 -2.16 -16.45 9.10
CA LEU A 18 -0.99 -15.67 8.72
C LEU A 18 -0.60 -14.66 9.81
N SER A 19 -1.58 -14.00 10.44
CA SER A 19 -1.31 -13.09 11.58
C SER A 19 -0.78 -13.81 12.82
N LEU A 20 -1.21 -15.06 13.04
CA LEU A 20 -0.70 -15.89 14.13
C LEU A 20 0.73 -16.38 13.86
N ALA A 21 1.04 -16.73 12.61
CA ALA A 21 2.39 -17.11 12.17
C ALA A 21 3.36 -15.92 12.11
N ALA A 22 2.85 -14.70 11.87
CA ALA A 22 3.65 -13.47 11.91
C ALA A 22 3.97 -13.00 13.34
N GLY A 23 3.23 -13.47 14.35
CA GLY A 23 3.48 -13.16 15.76
C GLY A 23 4.84 -13.62 16.30
N THR A 24 5.53 -14.54 15.60
CA THR A 24 6.87 -15.01 15.96
C THR A 24 8.00 -14.30 15.19
N LEU A 25 7.68 -13.45 14.20
CA LEU A 25 8.68 -12.66 13.47
C LEU A 25 8.98 -11.30 14.14
N GLY A 26 8.30 -10.97 15.24
CA GLY A 26 8.57 -9.76 16.03
C GLY A 26 9.94 -9.72 16.71
N THR A 27 10.69 -10.84 16.70
CA THR A 27 12.06 -10.92 17.25
C THR A 27 13.10 -11.40 16.25
N ALA A 28 12.72 -11.71 15.00
CA ALA A 28 13.65 -12.15 13.95
C ALA A 28 14.41 -11.00 13.25
N GLY A 29 14.20 -9.75 13.67
CA GLY A 29 15.04 -8.61 13.27
C GLY A 29 16.36 -8.50 14.06
N ALA A 30 16.50 -9.23 15.17
CA ALA A 30 17.62 -9.08 16.10
C ALA A 30 18.79 -10.04 15.88
N LEU A 31 18.70 -10.98 14.93
CA LEU A 31 19.70 -12.05 14.75
C LEU A 31 20.35 -12.10 13.36
N LEU A 32 20.26 -11.04 12.56
CA LEU A 32 21.16 -10.89 11.41
C LEU A 32 22.42 -10.13 11.88
N PRO A 33 23.59 -10.79 12.00
CA PRO A 33 24.82 -10.09 12.33
C PRO A 33 25.27 -9.27 11.12
N GLY A 34 25.44 -7.96 11.32
CA GLY A 34 26.35 -7.10 10.54
C GLY A 34 25.88 -6.66 9.15
N CYS A 35 25.93 -5.34 8.91
CA CYS A 35 25.83 -4.67 7.60
C CYS A 35 24.45 -4.45 6.99
N SER A 36 23.38 -4.37 7.78
CA SER A 36 22.25 -3.53 7.40
C SER A 36 22.47 -2.13 7.96
N PRO A 37 22.76 -1.09 7.13
CA PRO A 37 22.75 0.28 7.60
C PRO A 37 21.44 0.58 8.38
N PRO A 38 21.41 1.61 9.25
CA PRO A 38 20.17 1.99 9.92
C PRO A 38 19.08 2.34 8.89
N LEU A 39 17.82 2.05 9.21
CA LEU A 39 16.69 2.58 8.45
C LEU A 39 16.82 4.10 8.39
N ARG A 40 16.46 4.69 7.24
CA ARG A 40 16.51 6.15 7.09
C ARG A 40 15.49 6.74 8.06
N LYS A 41 15.95 7.45 9.09
CA LYS A 41 15.06 8.25 9.93
C LYS A 41 14.50 9.37 9.08
N PHE A 42 13.18 9.47 9.01
CA PHE A 42 12.49 10.51 8.27
C PHE A 42 12.11 11.63 9.21
N THR A 43 12.36 12.87 8.79
CA THR A 43 11.68 14.03 9.36
C THR A 43 10.38 14.18 8.60
N TYR A 44 9.28 13.81 9.24
CA TYR A 44 7.96 13.94 8.66
C TYR A 44 7.53 15.40 8.68
N GLY A 45 6.94 15.90 7.58
CA GLY A 45 6.33 17.24 7.55
C GLY A 45 5.01 17.33 8.34
N TYR A 46 4.60 16.24 8.97
CA TYR A 46 3.38 16.07 9.76
C TYR A 46 3.59 14.93 10.77
N PRO A 47 2.90 14.90 11.93
CA PRO A 47 2.98 13.77 12.85
C PRO A 47 2.37 12.51 12.20
N LEU A 48 3.03 11.36 12.35
CA LEU A 48 2.47 10.07 11.94
C LEU A 48 1.48 9.59 13.00
N ASP A 49 0.28 9.19 12.56
CA ASP A 49 -0.78 8.65 13.41
C ASP A 49 -0.63 7.14 13.61
N SER A 50 -0.17 6.40 12.59
CA SER A 50 -0.23 4.93 12.61
C SER A 50 0.94 4.22 11.93
N LEU A 51 1.59 4.85 10.94
CA LEU A 51 2.72 4.24 10.27
C LEU A 51 3.97 4.20 11.16
N THR A 52 4.71 3.10 11.07
CA THR A 52 6.09 3.05 11.59
C THR A 52 7.07 3.63 10.58
N ASP A 53 8.31 3.92 11.01
CA ASP A 53 9.39 4.35 10.12
C ASP A 53 9.63 3.36 8.97
N LEU A 54 9.50 2.06 9.25
CA LEU A 54 9.64 1.00 8.24
C LEU A 54 8.51 1.07 7.22
N ASP A 55 7.26 1.13 7.70
CA ASP A 55 6.08 1.17 6.83
C ASP A 55 6.16 2.39 5.90
N TYR A 56 6.49 3.55 6.47
CA TYR A 56 6.67 4.79 5.72
C TYR A 56 7.78 4.67 4.67
N SER A 57 8.93 4.10 5.03
CA SER A 57 10.06 3.93 4.11
C SER A 57 9.68 3.09 2.89
N VAL A 58 9.00 1.97 3.12
CA VAL A 58 8.54 1.06 2.06
C VAL A 58 7.51 1.74 1.17
N LEU A 59 6.52 2.40 1.77
CA LEU A 59 5.48 3.12 1.05
C LEU A 59 6.05 4.27 0.21
N MET A 60 7.01 5.01 0.74
CA MET A 60 7.69 6.09 0.00
C MET A 60 8.46 5.55 -1.21
N LYS A 61 9.25 4.48 -1.03
CA LYS A 61 9.97 3.84 -2.14
C LYS A 61 9.01 3.25 -3.18
N ALA A 62 7.89 2.68 -2.75
CA ALA A 62 6.87 2.17 -3.64
C ALA A 62 6.13 3.29 -4.38
N ALA A 63 5.87 4.42 -3.73
CA ALA A 63 5.25 5.60 -4.34
C ALA A 63 6.12 6.17 -5.49
N GLU A 64 7.45 6.22 -5.32
CA GLU A 64 8.39 6.59 -6.39
C GLU A 64 8.26 5.74 -7.66
N ILE A 65 7.77 4.51 -7.52
CA ILE A 65 7.67 3.52 -8.61
C ILE A 65 6.26 3.46 -9.20
N VAL A 66 5.25 3.51 -8.33
CA VAL A 66 3.84 3.28 -8.71
C VAL A 66 3.17 4.56 -9.17
N LEU A 67 3.52 5.71 -8.58
CA LEU A 67 2.78 6.95 -8.79
C LEU A 67 3.39 7.82 -9.88
N PRO A 68 2.57 8.66 -10.55
CA PRO A 68 3.05 9.57 -11.57
C PRO A 68 4.14 10.52 -11.03
N SER A 69 5.25 10.60 -11.74
CA SER A 69 6.31 11.56 -11.50
C SER A 69 6.95 12.00 -12.81
N GLY A 70 7.49 13.22 -12.84
CA GLY A 70 8.03 13.80 -14.08
C GLY A 70 6.94 14.17 -15.09
N ASP A 71 7.28 14.16 -16.38
CA ASP A 71 6.42 14.64 -17.46
C ASP A 71 5.41 13.59 -17.92
N THR A 72 4.32 13.46 -17.18
CA THR A 72 3.21 12.52 -17.48
C THR A 72 1.90 13.23 -17.80
N GLY A 73 1.88 14.57 -17.75
CA GLY A 73 0.64 15.36 -17.78
C GLY A 73 -0.22 15.23 -16.51
N LEU A 74 0.18 14.41 -15.54
CA LEU A 74 -0.47 14.24 -14.24
C LEU A 74 0.34 14.97 -13.14
N PRO A 75 -0.32 15.44 -12.06
CA PRO A 75 0.39 16.04 -10.93
C PRO A 75 1.43 15.10 -10.33
N ASP A 76 2.64 15.59 -10.06
CA ASP A 76 3.65 14.81 -9.36
C ASP A 76 3.17 14.47 -7.95
N TRP A 77 3.20 13.18 -7.60
CA TRP A 77 2.74 12.69 -6.31
C TRP A 77 3.47 13.34 -5.12
N ARG A 78 4.70 13.83 -5.30
CA ARG A 78 5.49 14.50 -4.24
C ARG A 78 4.87 15.82 -3.78
N GLY A 79 4.07 16.46 -4.63
CA GLY A 79 3.32 17.67 -4.28
C GLY A 79 2.00 17.40 -3.56
N LEU A 80 1.62 16.13 -3.41
CA LEU A 80 0.33 15.70 -2.87
C LEU A 80 0.50 14.98 -1.52
N PRO A 81 -0.49 15.03 -0.61
CA PRO A 81 -0.42 14.43 0.72
C PRO A 81 -0.63 12.90 0.70
N VAL A 82 -0.09 12.17 -0.30
CA VAL A 82 -0.38 10.75 -0.52
C VAL A 82 -0.02 9.87 0.68
N LEU A 83 1.18 10.00 1.24
CA LEU A 83 1.59 9.18 2.38
C LEU A 83 0.84 9.56 3.66
N LYS A 84 0.44 10.83 3.80
CA LYS A 84 -0.40 11.30 4.92
C LYS A 84 -1.79 10.69 4.83
N ASN A 85 -2.31 10.57 3.62
CA ASN A 85 -3.57 9.93 3.34
C ASN A 85 -3.55 8.43 3.66
N VAL A 86 -2.45 7.75 3.32
CA VAL A 86 -2.24 6.35 3.71
C VAL A 86 -2.20 6.20 5.22
N ASP A 87 -1.44 7.05 5.91
CA ASP A 87 -1.32 7.03 7.37
C ASP A 87 -2.67 7.22 8.06
N ARG A 88 -3.44 8.22 7.62
CA ARG A 88 -4.82 8.46 8.08
C ARG A 88 -5.77 7.30 7.76
N ALA A 89 -5.62 6.66 6.61
CA ALA A 89 -6.42 5.47 6.29
C ALA A 89 -6.12 4.32 7.27
N PHE A 90 -4.87 4.19 7.71
CA PHE A 90 -4.48 3.20 8.70
C PHE A 90 -4.88 3.53 10.13
N SER A 91 -4.99 4.80 10.51
CA SER A 91 -5.46 5.17 11.85
C SER A 91 -6.91 4.78 12.14
N MET A 92 -7.70 4.54 11.08
CA MET A 92 -9.06 4.03 11.18
C MET A 92 -9.14 2.49 11.16
N ALA A 93 -8.02 1.80 10.93
CA ALA A 93 -8.00 0.34 10.86
C ALA A 93 -8.07 -0.29 12.26
N THR A 94 -8.60 -1.51 12.35
CA THR A 94 -8.49 -2.29 13.60
C THR A 94 -7.03 -2.61 13.90
N LEU A 95 -6.68 -2.76 15.18
CA LEU A 95 -5.31 -3.13 15.59
C LEU A 95 -4.80 -4.39 14.88
N GLN A 96 -5.67 -5.35 14.61
CA GLN A 96 -5.31 -6.57 13.90
C GLN A 96 -5.01 -6.32 12.42
N ALA A 97 -5.83 -5.50 11.75
CA ALA A 97 -5.58 -5.11 10.36
C ALA A 97 -4.28 -4.30 10.22
N HIS A 98 -4.02 -3.41 11.17
CA HIS A 98 -2.77 -2.66 11.26
C HIS A 98 -1.55 -3.58 11.39
N LYS A 99 -1.52 -4.48 12.39
CA LYS A 99 -0.43 -5.46 12.56
C LYS A 99 -0.21 -6.35 11.34
N GLY A 100 -1.30 -6.80 10.71
CA GLY A 100 -1.24 -7.60 9.48
C GLY A 100 -0.59 -6.83 8.33
N MET A 101 -0.89 -5.54 8.20
CA MET A 101 -0.29 -4.67 7.19
C MET A 101 1.19 -4.40 7.45
N SER A 102 1.57 -3.99 8.66
CA SER A 102 3.00 -3.76 8.97
C SER A 102 3.81 -5.05 8.79
N SER A 103 3.23 -6.22 9.10
CA SER A 103 3.86 -7.52 8.83
C SER A 103 4.03 -7.78 7.32
N ALA A 104 3.04 -7.41 6.51
CA ALA A 104 3.12 -7.53 5.05
C ALA A 104 4.17 -6.58 4.44
N LEU A 105 4.28 -5.35 4.95
CA LEU A 105 5.29 -4.38 4.52
C LEU A 105 6.70 -4.84 4.94
N ALA A 106 6.87 -5.39 6.14
CA ALA A 106 8.12 -6.00 6.57
C ALA A 106 8.49 -7.22 5.70
N LEU A 107 7.52 -8.09 5.39
CA LEU A 107 7.74 -9.22 4.49
C LEU A 107 8.17 -8.76 3.09
N PHE A 108 7.58 -7.69 2.57
CA PHE A 108 7.96 -7.11 1.28
C PHE A 108 9.37 -6.49 1.34
N GLU A 109 9.69 -5.74 2.39
CA GLU A 109 11.00 -5.12 2.57
C GLU A 109 12.13 -6.16 2.58
N TYR A 110 12.03 -7.16 3.45
CA TYR A 110 13.08 -8.15 3.66
C TYR A 110 13.00 -9.31 2.66
N GLY A 111 11.84 -9.51 2.03
CA GLY A 111 11.69 -10.44 0.92
C GLY A 111 12.61 -10.11 -0.25
N ALA A 112 13.03 -8.85 -0.43
CA ALA A 112 13.97 -8.47 -1.48
C ALA A 112 15.35 -9.14 -1.31
N PHE A 113 15.73 -9.40 -0.06
CA PHE A 113 16.98 -10.05 0.28
C PHE A 113 16.95 -11.54 -0.10
N PHE A 114 15.95 -12.27 0.41
CA PHE A 114 15.89 -13.73 0.32
C PHE A 114 15.09 -14.29 -0.86
N ILE A 115 14.06 -13.57 -1.31
CA ILE A 115 13.16 -14.00 -2.39
C ILE A 115 13.49 -13.28 -3.71
N GLY A 116 14.05 -12.07 -3.63
CA GLY A 116 14.49 -11.30 -4.79
C GLY A 116 15.96 -11.50 -5.16
N TRP A 117 16.75 -12.23 -4.35
CA TRP A 117 18.20 -12.42 -4.52
C TRP A 117 18.99 -11.10 -4.68
N HIS A 118 18.46 -9.99 -4.15
CA HIS A 118 19.11 -8.69 -4.30
C HIS A 118 20.15 -8.40 -3.22
N LEU A 119 20.25 -9.25 -2.18
CA LEU A 119 21.14 -9.08 -1.01
C LEU A 119 20.97 -7.72 -0.31
N ARG A 120 19.85 -7.04 -0.54
CA ARG A 120 19.49 -5.73 -0.02
C ARG A 120 17.98 -5.68 0.20
N PRO A 121 17.50 -4.95 1.22
CA PRO A 121 16.07 -4.74 1.41
C PRO A 121 15.50 -3.82 0.32
N PHE A 122 14.19 -3.86 0.10
CA PHE A 122 13.52 -3.16 -1.01
C PHE A 122 13.80 -1.65 -1.04
N THR A 123 13.75 -0.98 0.12
CA THR A 123 14.04 0.47 0.23
C THR A 123 15.43 0.88 -0.26
N ARG A 124 16.37 -0.07 -0.39
CA ARG A 124 17.76 0.14 -0.83
C ARG A 124 18.05 -0.31 -2.26
N LEU A 125 17.06 -0.81 -2.97
CA LEU A 125 17.24 -1.19 -4.36
C LEU A 125 17.36 0.06 -5.25
N SER A 126 18.14 -0.07 -6.34
CA SER A 126 18.13 0.94 -7.40
C SER A 126 16.72 1.05 -8.00
N PRO A 127 16.35 2.20 -8.61
CA PRO A 127 15.00 2.38 -9.16
C PRO A 127 14.57 1.28 -10.14
N GLU A 128 15.50 0.74 -10.94
CA GLU A 128 15.24 -0.36 -11.88
C GLU A 128 15.01 -1.69 -11.16
N LYS A 129 15.87 -2.03 -10.18
CA LYS A 129 15.72 -3.27 -9.39
C LYS A 129 14.47 -3.24 -8.54
N ALA A 130 14.13 -2.09 -7.96
CA ALA A 130 12.92 -1.92 -7.17
C ALA A 130 11.67 -2.11 -8.04
N ARG A 131 11.66 -1.57 -9.27
CA ARG A 131 10.61 -1.80 -10.28
C ARG A 131 10.47 -3.28 -10.63
N ALA A 132 11.57 -3.94 -10.96
CA ALA A 132 11.57 -5.37 -11.29
C ALA A 132 11.10 -6.24 -10.11
N TYR A 133 11.56 -5.91 -8.90
CA TYR A 133 11.16 -6.62 -7.68
C TYR A 133 9.66 -6.49 -7.43
N LEU A 134 9.12 -5.27 -7.45
CA LEU A 134 7.69 -5.01 -7.30
C LEU A 134 6.87 -5.74 -8.38
N ALA A 135 7.35 -5.74 -9.63
CA ALA A 135 6.71 -6.43 -10.74
C ALA A 135 6.71 -7.97 -10.56
N SER A 136 7.75 -8.56 -9.97
CA SER A 136 7.81 -10.00 -9.73
C SER A 136 6.74 -10.49 -8.74
N TRP A 137 6.34 -9.64 -7.78
CA TRP A 137 5.28 -9.96 -6.82
C TRP A 137 3.89 -10.00 -7.47
N ARG A 138 3.68 -9.25 -8.57
CA ARG A 138 2.43 -9.24 -9.32
C ARG A 138 2.08 -10.59 -9.93
N THR A 139 3.08 -11.38 -10.31
CA THR A 139 2.92 -12.72 -10.90
C THR A 139 3.40 -13.84 -9.98
N GLY A 140 3.67 -13.52 -8.71
CA GLY A 140 4.21 -14.45 -7.73
C GLY A 140 3.16 -15.37 -7.08
N LYS A 141 3.53 -15.91 -5.92
CA LYS A 141 2.63 -16.72 -5.06
C LYS A 141 1.44 -15.89 -4.56
N THR A 142 0.39 -16.54 -4.09
CA THR A 142 -0.85 -15.89 -3.62
C THR A 142 -0.59 -14.77 -2.62
N ILE A 143 0.30 -14.99 -1.64
CA ILE A 143 0.66 -13.95 -0.67
C ILE A 143 1.36 -12.75 -1.34
N GLN A 144 2.27 -13.00 -2.29
CA GLN A 144 2.98 -11.93 -2.99
C GLN A 144 2.02 -11.07 -3.82
N LYS A 145 1.11 -11.72 -4.56
CA LYS A 145 0.07 -11.03 -5.34
C LYS A 145 -0.85 -10.19 -4.45
N SER A 146 -1.19 -10.71 -3.27
CA SER A 146 -2.05 -10.02 -2.30
C SER A 146 -1.37 -8.78 -1.73
N VAL A 147 -0.10 -8.87 -1.35
CA VAL A 147 0.69 -7.73 -0.87
C VAL A 147 0.89 -6.69 -1.97
N TYR A 148 1.25 -7.12 -3.18
CA TYR A 148 1.37 -6.22 -4.34
C TYR A 148 0.06 -5.47 -4.60
N ALA A 149 -1.07 -6.18 -4.62
CA ALA A 149 -2.38 -5.58 -4.86
C ALA A 149 -2.76 -4.60 -3.74
N ALA A 150 -2.56 -4.96 -2.47
CA ALA A 150 -2.85 -4.10 -1.33
C ALA A 150 -2.02 -2.80 -1.38
N LEU A 151 -0.70 -2.93 -1.55
CA LEU A 151 0.23 -1.81 -1.62
C LEU A 151 -0.13 -0.86 -2.77
N THR A 152 -0.34 -1.40 -3.97
CA THR A 152 -0.62 -0.60 -5.17
C THR A 152 -1.98 0.09 -5.07
N LYS A 153 -3.03 -0.63 -4.62
CA LYS A 153 -4.37 -0.05 -4.45
C LYS A 153 -4.37 1.07 -3.43
N LEU A 154 -3.66 0.89 -2.32
CA LEU A 154 -3.59 1.89 -1.26
C LEU A 154 -2.91 3.18 -1.74
N LEU A 155 -1.79 3.07 -2.45
CA LEU A 155 -1.08 4.23 -3.02
C LEU A 155 -1.92 4.92 -4.08
N LEU A 156 -2.50 4.17 -5.03
CA LEU A 156 -3.33 4.72 -6.09
C LEU A 156 -4.60 5.38 -5.54
N ALA A 157 -5.28 4.76 -4.58
CA ALA A 157 -6.47 5.36 -3.94
C ALA A 157 -6.10 6.67 -3.23
N SER A 158 -4.97 6.70 -2.53
CA SER A 158 -4.49 7.89 -1.81
C SER A 158 -4.03 9.02 -2.72
N TYR A 159 -3.61 8.70 -3.95
CA TYR A 159 -3.28 9.67 -5.00
C TYR A 159 -4.55 10.20 -5.68
N TRP A 160 -5.40 9.31 -6.17
CA TRP A 160 -6.60 9.68 -6.94
C TRP A 160 -7.70 10.34 -6.14
N GLN A 161 -7.67 10.31 -4.81
CA GLN A 161 -8.62 11.09 -4.01
C GLN A 161 -8.30 12.59 -3.97
N GLU A 162 -7.11 13.00 -4.40
CA GLU A 162 -6.71 14.40 -4.41
C GLU A 162 -7.26 15.12 -5.63
N GLU A 163 -8.01 16.20 -5.39
CA GLU A 163 -8.71 16.97 -6.42
C GLU A 163 -7.84 17.42 -7.61
N PRO A 164 -6.55 17.84 -7.42
CA PRO A 164 -5.66 18.17 -8.53
C PRO A 164 -5.47 17.03 -9.55
N THR A 165 -5.67 15.78 -9.15
CA THR A 165 -5.51 14.61 -10.03
C THR A 165 -6.70 14.38 -10.95
N TRP A 166 -7.87 14.97 -10.66
CA TRP A 166 -9.12 14.66 -11.37
C TRP A 166 -9.22 15.32 -12.74
N LYS A 167 -8.84 16.61 -12.82
CA LYS A 167 -8.97 17.42 -14.04
C LYS A 167 -8.20 16.83 -15.23
N PRO A 168 -6.93 16.37 -15.09
CA PRO A 168 -6.18 15.77 -16.21
C PRO A 168 -6.82 14.52 -16.80
N VAL A 169 -7.63 13.78 -16.02
CA VAL A 169 -8.34 12.59 -16.48
C VAL A 169 -9.80 12.86 -16.87
N GLY A 170 -10.19 14.14 -16.95
CA GLY A 170 -11.56 14.55 -17.30
C GLY A 170 -12.60 14.24 -16.21
N TYR A 171 -12.18 13.97 -14.98
CA TYR A 171 -13.09 13.80 -13.85
C TYR A 171 -13.39 15.17 -13.24
N GLU A 172 -14.65 15.59 -13.28
CA GLU A 172 -15.12 16.89 -12.77
C GLU A 172 -15.35 16.89 -11.24
N GLY A 173 -14.96 15.80 -10.57
CA GLY A 173 -15.20 15.59 -9.16
C GLY A 173 -16.59 15.00 -8.85
N PRO A 174 -16.92 14.86 -7.56
CA PRO A 174 -18.13 14.17 -7.13
C PRO A 174 -19.41 14.87 -7.57
N VAL A 175 -20.33 14.12 -8.17
CA VAL A 175 -21.59 14.63 -8.74
C VAL A 175 -22.47 15.39 -7.74
N TYR A 176 -22.43 15.04 -6.45
CA TYR A 176 -23.21 15.72 -5.40
C TYR A 176 -22.74 17.16 -5.14
N ARG A 177 -21.53 17.55 -5.56
CA ARG A 177 -21.07 18.94 -5.48
C ARG A 177 -21.65 19.78 -6.61
N ARG A 178 -21.90 19.15 -7.77
CA ARG A 178 -22.40 19.82 -8.98
C ARG A 178 -23.93 19.84 -9.05
N PHE A 179 -24.56 18.78 -8.57
CA PHE A 179 -26.01 18.63 -8.54
C PHE A 179 -26.46 18.61 -7.08
N VAL A 180 -27.52 19.36 -6.76
CA VAL A 180 -28.23 19.21 -5.48
C VAL A 180 -28.98 17.88 -5.55
N ILE A 181 -28.27 16.78 -5.31
CA ILE A 181 -28.89 15.46 -5.19
C ILE A 181 -29.50 15.43 -3.78
N PRO A 182 -30.83 15.40 -3.64
CA PRO A 182 -31.46 15.29 -2.34
C PRO A 182 -30.95 14.02 -1.66
N SER A 183 -30.49 14.12 -0.41
CA SER A 183 -30.14 12.94 0.37
C SER A 183 -31.38 12.05 0.48
N LEU A 184 -31.36 10.86 -0.12
CA LEU A 184 -32.45 9.88 -0.02
C LEU A 184 -32.44 9.14 1.32
N GLY A 185 -31.64 9.59 2.30
CA GLY A 185 -31.43 8.89 3.57
C GLY A 185 -30.73 7.55 3.39
N ASN A 186 -31.01 6.61 4.30
CA ASN A 186 -30.62 5.21 4.13
C ASN A 186 -31.58 4.59 3.12
N ALA A 187 -31.28 4.71 1.83
CA ALA A 187 -32.05 4.01 0.80
C ALA A 187 -32.18 2.54 1.21
N THR A 188 -33.41 2.08 1.43
CA THR A 188 -33.70 0.67 1.71
C THR A 188 -33.11 -0.15 0.57
N LEU A 189 -32.37 -1.21 0.89
CA LEU A 189 -31.88 -2.15 -0.11
C LEU A 189 -33.04 -2.60 -1.01
N PRO A 190 -32.83 -2.78 -2.32
CA PRO A 190 -33.83 -3.38 -3.19
C PRO A 190 -34.34 -4.67 -2.55
N GLN A 191 -35.65 -4.80 -2.37
CA GLN A 191 -36.26 -6.05 -1.92
C GLN A 191 -36.46 -6.93 -3.14
N ASP A 192 -35.40 -7.66 -3.48
CA ASP A 192 -35.42 -8.75 -4.45
C ASP A 192 -35.10 -10.07 -3.74
#